data_AF-A0A971KX39-F1
#
_entry.id   AF-A0A971KX39-F1
#
_cell.length_a   1.000
_cell.length_b   1.000
_cell.length_c   1.000
_cell.angle_alpha   90.00
_cell.angle_beta   90.00
_cell.angle_gamma   90.00
#
_symmetry.space_group_name_H-M   'P 1'
#
loop_
_entity.id
_entity.type
_entity.pdbx_description
1 polymer ?
#
loop_
_entity_poly.entity_id
_entity_poly.type
_entity_poly.pdbx_seq_one_letter_code
_entity_poly.pdbx_strand_id
1 'polypeptide(L)'
;MKRPKKITSQDKSCGSVKKLSRLTITLLILTVLMFGGIVYAYISTTTKPLENVFTPSSVSCEVSENFDKVQSIKSNVTVKNTSDIPAYVRIKLVTYRVNGSNERIGGSASIPSFTPGSGWFEKYGIYYYELPVDPNGGIPAHPLIGTPGITLDNYTDADGGKQVIEVMAEAIQSVPARAVTEAWGVSVGTDGSLSSGG
;
A
#
# COMPACT_ATOMS: atom_id res chain seq x y z
N MET A 1 79.43 18.92 -0.07
CA MET A 1 79.64 19.97 0.94
C MET A 1 78.46 20.94 0.89
N LYS A 2 77.54 20.90 1.86
CA LYS A 2 76.33 21.75 1.90
C LYS A 2 75.96 22.05 3.35
N ARG A 3 75.95 23.34 3.72
CA ARG A 3 75.36 24.07 4.88
C ARG A 3 76.16 25.37 5.10
N PRO A 4 75.65 26.44 5.76
CA PRO A 4 74.36 26.65 6.45
C PRO A 4 73.56 27.88 5.88
N LYS A 5 72.24 28.08 6.10
CA LYS A 5 71.49 28.53 7.31
C LYS A 5 72.00 29.89 7.85
N LYS A 6 71.23 30.94 8.19
CA LYS A 6 69.94 31.02 8.92
C LYS A 6 69.55 32.53 9.07
N ILE A 7 68.24 32.82 9.17
CA ILE A 7 67.55 33.69 10.18
C ILE A 7 67.63 35.22 10.09
N THR A 8 66.45 35.81 9.83
CA THR A 8 65.67 36.73 10.69
C THR A 8 66.38 37.83 11.50
N SER A 9 65.96 39.09 11.32
CA SER A 9 65.43 39.93 12.42
C SER A 9 64.83 41.24 11.90
N GLN A 10 63.73 41.61 12.54
CA GLN A 10 63.09 42.93 12.53
C GLN A 10 64.03 44.02 13.05
N ASP A 11 63.85 45.26 12.57
CA ASP A 11 63.82 46.41 13.48
C ASP A 11 62.93 47.55 12.97
N LYS A 12 62.37 48.27 13.93
CA LYS A 12 61.30 49.27 13.86
C LYS A 12 61.86 50.70 13.70
N SER A 13 60.94 51.64 13.41
CA SER A 13 60.82 53.00 13.98
C SER A 13 60.60 54.07 12.89
N CYS A 14 59.37 54.60 12.75
CA CYS A 14 58.86 55.91 13.28
C CYS A 14 59.30 57.10 12.39
N GLY A 15 58.49 58.06 11.90
CA GLY A 15 57.09 58.49 11.96
C GLY A 15 57.09 59.94 11.37
N SER A 16 56.20 60.36 10.48
CA SER A 16 55.13 61.32 10.81
C SER A 16 54.41 61.86 9.55
N VAL A 17 53.18 61.38 9.34
CA VAL A 17 51.93 62.11 9.01
C VAL A 17 51.93 63.32 8.03
N LYS A 18 51.38 63.09 6.83
CA LYS A 18 50.43 63.98 6.10
C LYS A 18 49.32 63.08 5.49
N LYS A 19 48.34 62.60 6.27
CA LYS A 19 47.00 63.22 6.48
C LYS A 19 46.50 63.98 5.25
N LEU A 20 45.90 63.27 4.29
CA LEU A 20 44.70 63.65 3.52
C LEU A 20 44.44 62.70 2.34
N SER A 21 45.45 61.92 1.91
CA SER A 21 45.29 60.93 0.84
C SER A 21 45.08 59.49 1.34
N ARG A 22 45.27 59.24 2.65
CA ARG A 22 45.15 57.88 3.22
C ARG A 22 43.75 57.56 3.73
N LEU A 23 42.93 58.55 4.09
CA LEU A 23 41.59 58.31 4.64
C LEU A 23 40.64 57.72 3.59
N THR A 24 40.76 58.14 2.34
CA THR A 24 39.95 57.64 1.21
C THR A 24 40.36 56.22 0.79
N ILE A 25 41.65 55.88 0.91
CA ILE A 25 42.16 54.52 0.61
C ILE A 25 41.76 53.54 1.72
N THR A 26 41.80 53.95 2.99
CA THR A 26 41.37 53.08 4.11
C THR A 26 39.85 52.86 4.10
N LEU A 27 39.06 53.85 3.69
CA LEU A 27 37.61 53.71 3.55
C LEU A 27 37.23 52.69 2.46
N LEU A 28 37.94 52.69 1.32
CA LEU A 28 37.69 51.75 0.22
C LEU A 28 38.08 50.30 0.60
N ILE A 29 39.14 50.12 1.39
CA ILE A 29 39.55 48.80 1.90
C ILE A 29 38.55 48.27 2.93
N LEU A 30 37.98 49.12 3.80
CA LEU A 30 36.94 48.68 4.75
C LEU A 30 35.61 48.33 4.08
N THR A 31 35.26 48.95 2.95
CA THR A 31 34.00 48.62 2.22
C THR A 31 34.03 47.29 1.48
N VAL A 32 35.21 46.80 1.07
CA VAL A 32 35.32 45.49 0.40
C VAL A 32 35.21 44.32 1.39
N LEU A 33 35.45 44.58 2.68
CA LEU A 33 35.35 43.57 3.74
C LEU A 33 33.92 43.41 4.32
N MET A 34 33.00 44.32 4.02
CA MET A 34 31.60 44.26 4.51
C MET A 34 30.64 43.51 3.57
N PHE A 35 31.07 43.18 2.34
CA PHE A 35 30.39 42.22 1.46
C PHE A 35 31.06 40.83 1.49
N GLY A 36 31.81 40.52 2.55
CA GLY A 36 32.25 39.15 2.89
C GLY A 36 31.08 38.29 3.42
N GLY A 37 29.90 38.46 2.84
CA GLY A 37 28.63 37.99 3.35
C GLY A 37 28.01 36.91 2.50
N ILE A 38 28.73 35.82 2.25
CA ILE A 38 28.08 34.52 2.13
C ILE A 38 29.06 33.46 2.61
N VAL A 39 28.90 33.04 3.86
CA VAL A 39 29.40 31.75 4.32
C VAL A 39 28.64 30.72 3.48
N TYR A 40 29.31 30.12 2.50
CA TYR A 40 28.78 28.90 1.90
C TYR A 40 28.75 27.87 3.02
N ALA A 41 27.57 27.67 3.61
CA ALA A 41 27.30 26.52 4.42
C ALA A 41 27.27 25.32 3.47
N TYR A 42 28.45 24.80 3.13
CA TYR A 42 28.55 23.49 2.52
C TYR A 42 28.30 22.50 3.65
N ILE A 43 27.04 22.10 3.81
CA ILE A 43 26.70 20.97 4.67
C ILE A 43 27.25 19.73 3.97
N SER A 44 28.53 19.42 4.19
CA SER A 44 29.09 18.11 3.87
C SER A 44 28.72 17.11 4.97
N THR A 45 27.42 16.94 5.20
CA THR A 45 26.95 15.72 5.84
C THR A 45 26.72 14.72 4.71
N THR A 46 27.72 13.88 4.47
CA THR A 46 27.42 12.53 3.99
C THR A 46 26.74 11.80 5.14
N THR A 47 25.50 12.18 5.46
CA THR A 47 24.59 11.19 6.00
C THR A 47 24.52 10.16 4.87
N LYS A 48 24.88 8.90 5.17
CA LYS A 48 24.36 7.80 4.36
C LYS A 48 22.87 8.14 4.19
N PRO A 49 22.32 8.15 2.97
CA PRO A 49 20.89 8.35 2.85
C PRO A 49 20.27 7.37 3.84
N LEU A 50 19.60 7.89 4.86
CA LEU A 50 18.48 7.15 5.40
C LEU A 50 17.56 7.12 4.20
N GLU A 51 17.75 6.10 3.36
CA GLU A 51 16.75 5.74 2.41
C GLU A 51 15.53 5.51 3.28
N ASN A 52 14.61 6.47 3.26
CA ASN A 52 13.27 6.15 3.60
C ASN A 52 12.85 5.20 2.50
N VAL A 53 13.12 3.92 2.73
CA VAL A 53 12.63 2.83 1.91
C VAL A 53 11.12 2.89 2.15
N PHE A 54 10.46 3.72 1.36
CA PHE A 54 9.07 3.53 1.04
C PHE A 54 9.04 2.22 0.25
N THR A 55 9.03 1.09 0.95
CA THR A 55 8.45 -0.14 0.41
C THR A 55 6.96 0.13 0.35
N PRO A 56 6.37 0.39 -0.82
CA PRO A 56 4.92 0.39 -0.92
C PRO A 56 4.45 -1.00 -0.51
N SER A 57 3.62 -1.06 0.53
CA SER A 57 3.00 -2.32 0.94
C SER A 57 2.17 -2.88 -0.21
N SER A 58 2.36 -4.18 -0.47
CA SER A 58 1.72 -4.87 -1.57
C SER A 58 0.41 -5.47 -1.07
N VAL A 59 -0.72 -4.86 -1.40
CA VAL A 59 -2.03 -5.45 -1.08
C VAL A 59 -2.28 -6.62 -2.03
N SER A 60 -2.16 -7.84 -1.51
CA SER A 60 -2.42 -9.08 -2.22
C SER A 60 -3.28 -10.02 -1.39
N CYS A 61 -4.12 -10.80 -2.06
CA CYS A 61 -4.95 -11.80 -1.41
C CYS A 61 -5.07 -13.05 -2.28
N GLU A 62 -5.41 -14.17 -1.65
CA GLU A 62 -5.59 -15.47 -2.29
C GLU A 62 -6.95 -16.05 -1.89
N VAL A 63 -7.70 -16.61 -2.85
CA VAL A 63 -8.93 -17.32 -2.55
C VAL A 63 -8.60 -18.69 -1.97
N SER A 64 -9.27 -19.05 -0.89
CA SER A 64 -9.24 -20.41 -0.34
C SER A 64 -10.65 -20.98 -0.40
N GLU A 65 -10.82 -22.14 -1.03
CA GLU A 65 -12.10 -22.82 -1.15
C GLU A 65 -11.91 -24.34 -1.23
N ASN A 66 -12.98 -25.07 -0.94
CA ASN A 66 -13.07 -26.51 -1.13
C ASN A 66 -14.17 -26.85 -2.14
N PHE A 67 -13.91 -27.83 -3.00
CA PHE A 67 -14.89 -28.32 -3.96
C PHE A 67 -14.96 -29.85 -3.96
N ASP A 68 -16.09 -30.38 -3.48
CA ASP A 68 -16.41 -31.80 -3.58
C ASP A 68 -17.00 -32.09 -4.97
N LYS A 69 -16.21 -32.77 -5.81
CA LYS A 69 -16.61 -33.13 -7.18
C LYS A 69 -17.70 -34.20 -7.24
N VAL A 70 -17.84 -35.02 -6.20
CA VAL A 70 -18.82 -36.13 -6.16
C VAL A 70 -20.19 -35.57 -5.83
N GLN A 71 -20.27 -34.72 -4.81
CA GLN A 71 -21.51 -34.08 -4.38
C GLN A 71 -21.79 -32.76 -5.11
N SER A 72 -20.83 -32.25 -5.89
CA SER A 72 -20.88 -30.92 -6.51
C SER A 72 -21.11 -29.81 -5.48
N ILE A 73 -20.43 -29.89 -4.34
CA ILE A 73 -20.57 -28.93 -3.23
C ILE A 73 -19.33 -28.04 -3.17
N LYS A 74 -19.55 -26.72 -3.15
CA LYS A 74 -18.52 -25.72 -2.85
C LYS A 74 -18.65 -25.26 -1.40
N SER A 75 -17.57 -25.31 -0.63
CA SER A 75 -17.56 -24.98 0.79
C SER A 75 -16.24 -24.32 1.22
N ASN A 76 -16.21 -23.80 2.44
CA ASN A 76 -15.04 -23.11 3.02
C ASN A 76 -14.50 -21.99 2.13
N VAL A 77 -15.39 -21.25 1.46
CA VAL A 77 -14.99 -20.12 0.61
C VAL A 77 -14.58 -18.96 1.49
N THR A 78 -13.31 -18.60 1.45
CA THR A 78 -12.73 -17.48 2.18
C THR A 78 -11.60 -16.84 1.36
N VAL A 79 -11.01 -15.80 1.92
CA VAL A 79 -9.89 -15.07 1.31
C VAL A 79 -8.78 -14.92 2.33
N LYS A 80 -7.56 -15.21 1.91
CA LYS A 80 -6.34 -15.07 2.69
C LYS A 80 -5.67 -13.75 2.33
N ASN A 81 -5.41 -12.92 3.33
CA ASN A 81 -4.61 -11.72 3.14
C ASN A 81 -3.13 -12.10 3.08
N THR A 82 -2.51 -12.03 1.91
CA THR A 82 -1.09 -12.36 1.71
C THR A 82 -0.18 -11.14 1.73
N SER A 83 -0.74 -9.95 1.98
CA SER A 83 0.01 -8.71 2.11
C SER A 83 0.74 -8.60 3.45
N ASP A 84 1.62 -7.61 3.54
CA ASP A 84 2.36 -7.23 4.74
C ASP A 84 1.57 -6.29 5.68
N ILE A 85 0.36 -5.89 5.30
CA ILE A 85 -0.48 -4.93 6.06
C ILE A 85 -1.91 -5.43 6.29
N PRO A 86 -2.60 -5.01 7.36
CA PRO A 86 -4.00 -5.37 7.54
C PRO A 86 -4.86 -4.80 6.42
N ALA A 87 -5.71 -5.62 5.82
CA ALA A 87 -6.49 -5.27 4.64
C ALA A 87 -7.96 -5.65 4.80
N TYR A 88 -8.86 -4.79 4.34
CA TYR A 88 -10.25 -5.17 4.10
C TYR A 88 -10.34 -6.05 2.88
N VAL A 89 -11.26 -6.99 2.90
CA VAL A 89 -11.44 -7.96 1.82
C VAL A 89 -12.90 -8.05 1.40
N ARG A 90 -13.12 -8.30 0.12
CA ARG A 90 -14.45 -8.58 -0.43
C ARG A 90 -14.40 -9.71 -1.45
N ILE A 91 -15.52 -10.38 -1.63
CA ILE A 91 -15.69 -11.51 -2.55
C ILE A 91 -16.87 -11.23 -3.46
N LYS A 92 -16.65 -11.37 -4.76
CA LYS A 92 -17.71 -11.46 -5.77
C LYS A 92 -17.82 -12.89 -6.25
N LEU A 93 -19.02 -13.44 -6.15
CA LEU A 93 -19.35 -14.73 -6.72
C LEU A 93 -19.86 -14.52 -8.14
N VAL A 94 -19.24 -15.20 -9.10
CA VAL A 94 -19.65 -15.19 -10.51
C VAL A 94 -20.09 -16.59 -10.87
N THR A 95 -21.24 -16.73 -11.52
CA THR A 95 -21.74 -18.04 -11.91
C THR A 95 -21.98 -18.14 -13.41
N TYR A 96 -21.72 -19.32 -13.96
CA TYR A 96 -21.94 -19.66 -15.35
C TYR A 96 -22.12 -21.18 -15.49
N ARG A 97 -22.41 -21.65 -16.71
CA ARG A 97 -22.56 -23.07 -17.01
C ARG A 97 -21.39 -23.59 -17.83
N VAL A 98 -21.05 -24.86 -17.64
CA VAL A 98 -20.06 -25.59 -18.46
C VAL A 98 -20.64 -26.88 -19.01
N ASN A 99 -20.17 -27.28 -20.19
CA ASN A 99 -20.51 -28.58 -20.79
C ASN A 99 -19.69 -29.75 -20.19
N GLY A 100 -19.88 -30.96 -20.72
CA GLY A 100 -19.12 -32.14 -20.29
C GLY A 100 -17.60 -32.06 -20.51
N SER A 101 -17.14 -31.16 -21.38
CA SER A 101 -15.73 -30.87 -21.66
C SER A 101 -15.18 -29.72 -20.79
N ASN A 102 -15.97 -29.18 -19.85
CA ASN A 102 -15.67 -28.00 -19.03
C ASN A 102 -15.53 -26.69 -19.83
N GLU A 103 -16.11 -26.61 -21.02
CA GLU A 103 -16.15 -25.37 -21.80
C GLU A 103 -17.34 -24.53 -21.36
N ARG A 104 -17.15 -23.22 -21.24
CA ARG A 104 -18.24 -22.29 -20.89
C ARG A 104 -19.29 -22.28 -21.99
N ILE A 105 -20.54 -22.47 -21.60
CA ILE A 105 -21.70 -22.43 -22.50
C ILE A 105 -22.66 -21.30 -22.13
N GLY A 106 -23.67 -21.10 -22.98
CA GLY A 106 -24.79 -20.20 -22.70
C GLY A 106 -25.72 -20.72 -21.59
N GLY A 107 -26.85 -20.05 -21.42
CA GLY A 107 -27.83 -20.36 -20.38
C GLY A 107 -27.63 -19.54 -19.10
N SER A 108 -28.74 -19.30 -18.40
CA SER A 108 -28.72 -18.53 -17.14
C SER A 108 -28.33 -19.43 -15.98
N ALA A 109 -27.40 -18.98 -15.14
CA ALA A 109 -27.10 -19.61 -13.86
C ALA A 109 -27.29 -18.57 -12.75
N SER A 110 -27.97 -18.94 -11.68
CA SER A 110 -28.13 -18.11 -10.49
C SER A 110 -27.38 -18.72 -9.33
N ILE A 111 -26.74 -17.91 -8.50
CA ILE A 111 -26.09 -18.40 -7.29
C ILE A 111 -27.18 -18.98 -6.36
N PRO A 112 -27.08 -20.25 -5.94
CA PRO A 112 -28.04 -20.82 -5.02
C PRO A 112 -28.04 -20.06 -3.68
N SER A 113 -29.20 -20.00 -3.03
CA SER A 113 -29.34 -19.30 -1.75
C SER A 113 -28.42 -19.91 -0.69
N PHE A 114 -27.72 -19.07 0.06
CA PHE A 114 -26.88 -19.46 1.18
C PHE A 114 -26.87 -18.38 2.25
N THR A 115 -26.45 -18.75 3.45
CA THR A 115 -26.24 -17.81 4.54
C THR A 115 -24.76 -17.47 4.64
N PRO A 116 -24.36 -16.19 4.44
CA PRO A 116 -23.00 -15.76 4.67
C PRO A 116 -22.53 -16.09 6.09
N GLY A 117 -21.24 -16.40 6.26
CA GLY A 117 -20.63 -16.52 7.58
C GLY A 117 -20.74 -15.22 8.39
N SER A 118 -20.63 -15.31 9.71
CA SER A 118 -20.62 -14.13 10.58
C SER A 118 -19.47 -13.18 10.25
N GLY A 119 -19.75 -11.88 10.32
CA GLY A 119 -18.81 -10.82 9.93
C GLY A 119 -18.79 -10.55 8.43
N TRP A 120 -19.69 -11.15 7.64
CA TRP A 120 -19.89 -10.82 6.23
C TRP A 120 -21.22 -10.11 6.02
N PHE A 121 -21.21 -9.05 5.20
CA PHE A 121 -22.42 -8.41 4.71
C PHE A 121 -22.40 -8.31 3.19
N GLU A 122 -23.59 -8.25 2.59
CA GLU A 122 -23.77 -8.14 1.15
C GLU A 122 -24.11 -6.70 0.74
N LYS A 123 -23.51 -6.24 -0.36
CA LYS A 123 -23.85 -4.99 -1.04
C LYS A 123 -23.67 -5.15 -2.55
N TYR A 124 -24.74 -5.03 -3.31
CA TYR A 124 -24.77 -5.10 -4.78
C TYR A 124 -24.18 -6.40 -5.38
N GLY A 125 -24.46 -7.55 -4.77
CA GLY A 125 -23.97 -8.87 -5.15
C GLY A 125 -22.51 -9.12 -4.77
N ILE A 126 -21.92 -8.28 -3.92
CA ILE A 126 -20.55 -8.40 -3.44
C ILE A 126 -20.58 -8.54 -1.92
N TYR A 127 -19.82 -9.49 -1.39
CA TYR A 127 -19.75 -9.80 0.03
C TYR A 127 -18.50 -9.19 0.64
N TYR A 128 -18.67 -8.40 1.69
CA TYR A 128 -17.59 -7.67 2.36
C TYR A 128 -17.38 -8.28 3.75
N TYR A 129 -16.13 -8.50 4.14
CA TYR A 129 -15.81 -8.84 5.51
C TYR A 129 -15.68 -7.56 6.34
N GLU A 130 -16.35 -7.52 7.48
CA GLU A 130 -16.51 -6.31 8.29
C GLU A 130 -15.20 -5.79 8.85
N LEU A 131 -14.29 -6.68 9.26
CA LEU A 131 -13.05 -6.31 9.94
C LEU A 131 -11.84 -6.39 8.99
N PRO A 132 -10.77 -5.61 9.23
CA PRO A 132 -9.50 -5.86 8.58
C PRO A 132 -9.02 -7.28 8.85
N VAL A 133 -8.51 -7.95 7.82
CA VAL A 133 -7.85 -9.25 7.94
C VAL A 133 -6.37 -9.03 8.18
N ASP A 134 -5.81 -9.73 9.17
CA ASP A 134 -4.41 -9.64 9.54
C ASP A 134 -3.46 -9.95 8.36
N PRO A 135 -2.28 -9.31 8.31
CA PRO A 135 -1.29 -9.56 7.26
C PRO A 135 -0.68 -10.97 7.35
N ASN A 136 0.18 -11.29 6.38
CA ASN A 136 1.05 -12.47 6.36
C ASN A 136 0.28 -13.80 6.44
N GLY A 137 -0.88 -13.86 5.79
CA GLY A 137 -1.69 -15.05 5.66
C GLY A 137 -2.89 -15.12 6.60
N GLY A 138 -3.28 -14.01 7.23
CA GLY A 138 -4.52 -13.93 7.99
C GLY A 138 -5.75 -14.29 7.14
N ILE A 139 -6.79 -14.80 7.79
CA ILE A 139 -8.07 -15.13 7.18
C ILE A 139 -9.21 -14.55 8.03
N PRO A 140 -10.37 -14.25 7.42
CA PRO A 140 -11.62 -14.00 8.13
C PRO A 140 -11.91 -15.08 9.19
N ALA A 141 -12.50 -14.67 10.32
CA ALA A 141 -12.83 -15.60 11.40
C ALA A 141 -13.81 -16.69 10.97
N HIS A 142 -14.69 -16.37 10.02
CA HIS A 142 -15.61 -17.31 9.39
C HIS A 142 -15.50 -17.19 7.86
N PRO A 143 -15.54 -18.31 7.12
CA PRO A 143 -15.62 -18.27 5.67
C PRO A 143 -16.94 -17.62 5.23
N LEU A 144 -16.95 -17.02 4.04
CA LEU A 144 -18.17 -16.51 3.41
C LEU A 144 -19.18 -17.65 3.21
N ILE A 145 -18.72 -18.77 2.67
CA ILE A 145 -19.51 -20.00 2.54
C ILE A 145 -18.90 -21.04 3.47
N GLY A 146 -19.57 -21.30 4.59
CA GLY A 146 -19.18 -22.32 5.57
C GLY A 146 -19.65 -23.72 5.22
N THR A 147 -19.81 -24.55 6.25
CA THR A 147 -20.40 -25.90 6.17
C THR A 147 -21.92 -25.78 6.37
N PRO A 148 -22.77 -26.47 5.59
CA PRO A 148 -22.47 -27.58 4.66
C PRO A 148 -21.94 -27.15 3.28
N GLY A 149 -21.92 -25.86 2.96
CA GLY A 149 -21.54 -25.34 1.66
C GLY A 149 -22.74 -25.02 0.79
N ILE A 150 -22.51 -24.87 -0.52
CA ILE A 150 -23.52 -24.67 -1.54
C ILE A 150 -23.44 -25.81 -2.55
N THR A 151 -24.56 -26.46 -2.82
CA THR A 151 -24.68 -27.44 -3.90
C THR A 151 -24.86 -26.73 -5.22
N LEU A 152 -24.03 -27.07 -6.20
CA LEU A 152 -24.06 -26.50 -7.54
C LEU A 152 -25.13 -27.20 -8.38
N ASP A 153 -25.86 -26.41 -9.17
CA ASP A 153 -26.95 -26.91 -10.01
C ASP A 153 -26.43 -27.70 -11.23
N ASN A 154 -27.27 -28.63 -11.68
CA ASN A 154 -27.12 -29.31 -12.96
C ASN A 154 -28.38 -29.05 -13.80
N TYR A 155 -28.18 -28.64 -15.04
CA TYR A 155 -29.25 -28.19 -15.91
C TYR A 155 -29.57 -29.26 -16.95
N THR A 156 -30.87 -29.49 -17.15
CA THR A 156 -31.43 -30.46 -18.10
C THR A 156 -32.25 -29.79 -19.21
N ASP A 157 -32.17 -28.46 -19.30
CA ASP A 157 -32.77 -27.68 -20.39
C ASP A 157 -31.99 -27.89 -21.71
N ALA A 158 -32.42 -27.21 -22.78
CA ALA A 158 -31.83 -27.38 -24.11
C ALA A 158 -30.33 -27.05 -24.16
N ASP A 159 -29.89 -26.10 -23.32
CA ASP A 159 -28.48 -25.74 -23.17
C ASP A 159 -27.73 -26.75 -22.27
N GLY A 160 -28.42 -27.27 -21.26
CA GLY A 160 -27.91 -28.25 -20.31
C GLY A 160 -26.72 -27.73 -19.50
N GLY A 161 -25.84 -28.66 -19.10
CA GLY A 161 -24.56 -28.36 -18.46
C GLY A 161 -24.61 -28.26 -16.94
N LYS A 162 -23.44 -28.04 -16.35
CA LYS A 162 -23.24 -27.96 -14.91
C LYS A 162 -22.93 -26.53 -14.51
N GLN A 163 -23.44 -26.11 -13.36
CA GLN A 163 -23.07 -24.83 -12.80
C GLN A 163 -21.60 -24.81 -12.40
N VAL A 164 -20.98 -23.66 -12.58
CA VAL A 164 -19.73 -23.26 -11.95
C VAL A 164 -19.99 -21.98 -11.17
N ILE A 165 -19.42 -21.91 -9.97
CA ILE A 165 -19.34 -20.67 -9.19
C ILE A 165 -17.85 -20.35 -9.06
N GLU A 166 -17.46 -19.25 -9.67
CA GLU A 166 -16.13 -18.66 -9.60
C GLU A 166 -16.09 -17.62 -8.48
N VAL A 167 -15.02 -17.63 -7.70
CA VAL A 167 -14.82 -16.76 -6.54
C VAL A 167 -13.75 -15.75 -6.90
N MET A 168 -14.13 -14.49 -6.99
CA MET A 168 -13.21 -13.37 -7.21
C MET A 168 -13.02 -12.62 -5.90
N ALA A 169 -11.78 -12.46 -5.45
CA ALA A 169 -11.47 -11.72 -4.23
C ALA A 169 -10.68 -10.45 -4.53
N GLU A 170 -10.95 -9.41 -3.76
CA GLU A 170 -10.23 -8.15 -3.79
C GLU A 170 -9.88 -7.73 -2.35
N ALA A 171 -8.74 -7.10 -2.18
CA ALA A 171 -8.28 -6.57 -0.90
C ALA A 171 -7.83 -5.11 -1.05
N ILE A 172 -8.06 -4.29 -0.01
CA ILE A 172 -7.57 -2.91 0.11
C ILE A 172 -7.00 -2.70 1.50
N GLN A 173 -5.87 -2.01 1.61
CA GLN A 173 -5.28 -1.66 2.90
C GLN A 173 -6.28 -0.99 3.84
N SER A 174 -6.27 -1.38 5.11
CA SER A 174 -7.19 -0.83 6.12
C SER A 174 -6.87 0.61 6.49
N VAL A 175 -5.60 1.01 6.37
CA VAL A 175 -5.12 2.35 6.74
C VAL A 175 -4.46 3.01 5.52
N PRO A 176 -4.84 4.26 5.20
CA PRO A 176 -5.89 5.06 5.84
C PRO A 176 -7.30 4.60 5.43
N ALA A 177 -8.29 4.74 6.33
CA ALA A 177 -9.69 4.34 6.09
C ALA A 177 -10.32 4.95 4.81
N ARG A 178 -9.83 6.12 4.37
CA ARG A 178 -10.25 6.71 3.09
C ARG A 178 -10.01 5.79 1.89
N ALA A 179 -9.00 4.92 1.93
CA ALA A 179 -8.67 4.03 0.82
C ALA A 179 -9.82 3.09 0.47
N VAL A 180 -10.43 2.45 1.49
CA VAL A 180 -11.54 1.52 1.27
C VAL A 180 -12.86 2.24 0.99
N THR A 181 -13.09 3.38 1.64
CA THR A 181 -14.32 4.16 1.46
C THR A 181 -14.40 4.80 0.07
N GLU A 182 -13.31 5.38 -0.44
CA GLU A 182 -13.25 5.94 -1.79
C GLU A 182 -13.34 4.85 -2.87
N ALA A 183 -12.68 3.70 -2.68
CA ALA A 183 -12.64 2.65 -3.68
C ALA A 183 -13.95 1.84 -3.76
N TRP A 184 -14.59 1.57 -2.63
CA TRP A 184 -15.74 0.65 -2.56
C TRP A 184 -17.06 1.31 -2.17
N GLY A 185 -17.06 2.60 -1.81
CA GLY A 185 -18.24 3.32 -1.38
C GLY A 185 -18.88 2.75 -0.11
N VAL A 186 -18.08 2.10 0.75
CA VAL A 186 -18.48 1.61 2.07
C VAL A 186 -18.19 2.67 3.14
N SER A 187 -18.73 2.51 4.33
CA SER A 187 -18.41 3.35 5.49
C SER A 187 -17.55 2.59 6.49
N VAL A 188 -16.60 3.27 7.13
CA VAL A 188 -15.74 2.71 8.20
C VAL A 188 -16.18 3.30 9.54
N GLY A 189 -16.58 2.44 10.47
CA GLY A 189 -16.96 2.82 11.83
C GLY A 189 -15.78 3.27 12.69
N THR A 190 -16.05 3.83 13.87
CA THR A 190 -15.02 4.24 14.83
C THR A 190 -14.20 3.07 15.37
N ASP A 191 -14.77 1.87 15.33
CA ASP A 191 -14.15 0.59 15.68
C ASP A 191 -13.37 -0.04 14.52
N GLY A 192 -13.35 0.59 13.34
CA GLY A 192 -12.71 0.06 12.14
C GLY A 192 -13.55 -0.98 11.39
N SER A 193 -14.82 -1.17 11.73
CA SER A 193 -15.71 -2.07 11.00
C SER A 193 -16.25 -1.43 9.71
N LEU A 194 -16.41 -2.23 8.66
CA LEU A 194 -17.11 -1.83 7.44
C LEU A 194 -18.62 -1.94 7.62
N SER A 195 -19.33 -1.02 7.00
CA SER A 195 -20.77 -1.09 6.80
C SER A 195 -21.12 -0.72 5.36
N SER A 196 -22.30 -1.14 4.91
CA SER A 196 -22.76 -0.94 3.53
C SER A 196 -22.84 0.53 3.10
N GLY A 197 -22.75 1.50 4.02
CA GLY A 197 -22.91 2.93 3.73
C GLY A 197 -24.36 3.26 3.40
N GLY A 198 -24.87 4.34 3.98
CA GLY A 198 -26.25 4.81 3.77
C GLY A 198 -26.47 5.45 2.40
#